data_AF-A0AAD6JKW8-F1
#
_entry.id   AF-A0AAD6JKW8-F1
#
_cell.length_a   1.000
_cell.length_b   1.000
_cell.length_c   1.000
_cell.angle_alpha   90.00
_cell.angle_beta   90.00
_cell.angle_gamma   90.00
#
_symmetry.space_group_name_H-M   'P 1'
#
loop_
_entity.id
_entity.type
_entity.pdbx_description
1 polymer ?
#
loop_
_entity_poly.entity_id
_entity_poly.type
_entity_poly.pdbx_seq_one_letter_code
_entity_poly.pdbx_strand_id
1 'polypeptide(L)'
;MIGVVSVFPSRTLKLHTTRSWDYIGFPENIKRQSTVECDVIIDNTDSGMWPESESFSDKGFGPPPKNGKENVKVHGKNFTGNK
;
A
#
# COMPACT_ATOMS: atom_id res chain seq x y z
N MET A 1 -12.08 17.91 33.02
CA MET A 1 -11.71 17.61 31.63
C MET A 1 -11.04 18.86 31.06
N ILE A 2 -9.75 19.04 31.35
CA ILE A 2 -8.92 20.15 30.85
C ILE A 2 -7.98 19.50 29.84
N GLY A 3 -7.93 19.99 28.59
CA GLY A 3 -7.01 19.49 27.56
C GLY A 3 -7.64 18.79 26.34
N VAL A 4 -8.97 18.76 26.20
CA VAL A 4 -9.62 18.26 24.97
C VAL A 4 -10.05 19.44 24.11
N VAL A 5 -9.47 19.56 22.90
CA VAL A 5 -9.76 20.64 21.95
C VAL A 5 -10.99 20.34 21.09
N SER A 6 -11.21 19.07 20.73
CA SER A 6 -12.38 18.64 19.95
C SER A 6 -12.58 17.13 20.02
N VAL A 7 -13.84 16.69 19.83
CA VAL A 7 -14.21 15.27 19.71
C VAL A 7 -15.12 15.13 18.48
N PHE A 8 -14.89 14.10 17.68
CA PHE A 8 -15.73 13.77 16.53
C PHE A 8 -16.25 12.33 16.66
N PRO A 9 -17.50 12.05 16.25
CA PRO A 9 -18.04 10.71 16.27
C PRO A 9 -17.31 9.82 15.26
N SER A 10 -17.04 8.57 15.66
CA SER A 10 -16.52 7.55 14.75
C SER A 10 -17.51 7.29 13.60
N ARG A 11 -16.99 7.04 12.40
CA ARG A 11 -17.78 6.79 11.19
C ARG A 11 -17.27 5.53 10.49
N THR A 12 -18.20 4.70 10.01
CA THR A 12 -17.89 3.58 9.13
C THR A 12 -17.86 4.05 7.68
N LEU A 13 -16.78 3.75 6.95
CA LEU A 13 -16.64 4.05 5.53
C LEU A 13 -16.94 2.79 4.69
N LYS A 14 -17.39 2.97 3.44
CA LYS A 14 -17.62 1.88 2.48
C LYS A 14 -16.51 1.87 1.44
N LEU A 15 -16.11 0.69 0.97
CA LEU A 15 -15.16 0.53 -0.12
C LEU A 15 -15.78 1.01 -1.45
N HIS A 16 -14.98 1.69 -2.28
CA HIS A 16 -15.48 2.44 -3.44
C HIS A 16 -14.99 1.97 -4.82
N THR A 17 -14.16 0.92 -4.94
CA THR A 17 -13.43 0.66 -6.19
C THR A 17 -14.08 -0.41 -7.08
N THR A 18 -14.42 -0.07 -8.34
CA THR A 18 -14.45 -1.03 -9.47
C THR A 18 -14.03 -0.35 -10.80
N ARG A 19 -13.33 -1.12 -11.68
CA ARG A 19 -12.87 -0.84 -13.07
C ARG A 19 -12.35 0.59 -13.37
N SER A 20 -11.07 0.84 -13.08
CA SER A 20 -10.46 2.19 -13.20
C SER A 20 -9.54 2.41 -14.40
N TRP A 21 -8.61 1.49 -14.72
CA TRP A 21 -7.50 1.78 -15.64
C TRP A 21 -7.93 2.03 -17.09
N ASP A 22 -8.79 1.18 -17.65
CA ASP A 22 -9.34 1.39 -19.00
C ASP A 22 -10.19 2.67 -19.07
N TYR A 23 -10.94 2.95 -18.01
CA TYR A 23 -11.82 4.12 -17.94
C TYR A 23 -11.03 5.44 -17.99
N ILE A 24 -9.86 5.50 -17.34
CA ILE A 24 -8.99 6.68 -17.36
C ILE A 24 -8.00 6.69 -18.53
N GLY A 25 -8.05 5.70 -19.43
CA GLY A 25 -7.17 5.61 -20.59
C GLY A 25 -5.71 5.31 -20.24
N PHE A 26 -5.46 4.41 -19.28
CA PHE A 26 -4.12 4.04 -18.83
C PHE A 26 -3.77 2.59 -19.25
N PRO A 27 -3.28 2.38 -20.49
CA PRO A 27 -2.93 1.05 -20.98
C PRO A 27 -1.59 0.56 -20.40
N GLU A 28 -1.33 -0.74 -20.49
CA GLU A 28 -0.11 -1.37 -19.95
C GLU A 28 1.19 -0.85 -20.59
N ASN A 29 1.15 -0.47 -21.87
CA ASN A 29 2.32 -0.07 -22.65
C ASN A 29 2.69 1.41 -22.55
N ILE A 30 2.43 2.04 -21.40
CA ILE A 30 2.79 3.44 -21.18
C ILE A 30 4.29 3.59 -20.85
N LYS A 31 4.89 4.74 -21.18
CA LYS A 31 6.28 5.03 -20.81
C LYS A 31 6.38 5.19 -19.29
N ARG A 32 7.23 4.38 -18.65
CA ARG A 32 7.45 4.36 -17.19
C ARG A 32 8.87 4.79 -16.84
N GLN A 33 9.08 5.24 -15.61
CA GLN A 33 10.42 5.51 -15.08
C GLN A 33 10.75 4.51 -13.98
N SER A 34 11.06 3.28 -14.38
CA SER A 34 11.23 2.13 -13.47
C SER A 34 12.22 2.39 -12.33
N THR A 35 13.33 3.05 -12.60
CA THR A 35 14.34 3.37 -11.56
C THR A 35 13.81 4.29 -10.46
N VAL A 36 12.78 5.08 -10.74
CA VAL A 36 12.13 5.93 -9.73
C VAL A 36 10.97 5.17 -9.09
N GLU A 37 10.13 4.52 -9.90
CA GLU A 37 8.94 3.80 -9.44
C GLU A 37 9.28 2.65 -8.48
N CYS A 38 10.41 1.97 -8.66
CA CYS A 38 10.88 0.90 -7.78
C CYS A 38 11.31 1.39 -6.38
N ASP A 39 11.54 2.70 -6.20
CA ASP A 39 11.96 3.28 -4.93
C ASP A 39 10.82 4.01 -4.19
N VAL A 40 9.60 3.98 -4.73
CA VAL A 40 8.42 4.62 -4.12
C VAL A 40 7.72 3.65 -3.17
N ILE A 41 7.49 4.10 -1.93
CA ILE A 41 6.71 3.36 -0.93
C ILE A 41 5.30 3.94 -0.86
N ILE A 42 4.28 3.09 -1.05
CA ILE A 42 2.87 3.44 -0.92
C ILE A 42 2.32 2.76 0.34
N ASP A 43 1.90 3.56 1.33
CA ASP A 43 1.23 3.05 2.52
C ASP A 43 -0.29 2.96 2.28
N ASN A 44 -0.89 1.82 2.60
CA ASN A 44 -2.31 1.56 2.41
C ASN A 44 -3.01 1.29 3.75
N THR A 45 -3.94 2.17 4.14
CA THR A 45 -4.75 2.01 5.34
C THR A 45 -6.08 1.33 4.97
N ASP A 46 -6.11 0.00 5.02
CA ASP A 46 -7.28 -0.83 4.70
C ASP A 46 -7.44 -1.95 5.75
N SER A 47 -8.27 -2.95 5.44
CA SER A 47 -8.51 -4.18 6.19
C SER A 47 -7.31 -5.15 6.23
N GLY A 48 -6.24 -4.87 5.48
CA GLY A 48 -5.02 -5.67 5.41
C GLY A 48 -4.67 -6.05 3.97
N MET A 49 -3.79 -7.05 3.83
CA MET A 49 -3.42 -7.63 2.54
C MET A 49 -3.25 -9.14 2.64
N TRP A 50 -3.31 -9.81 1.49
CA TRP A 50 -3.09 -11.25 1.34
C TRP A 50 -1.71 -11.50 0.69
N PRO A 51 -0.64 -11.70 1.48
CA PRO A 51 0.74 -11.70 0.96
C PRO A 51 1.02 -12.82 -0.04
N GLU A 52 0.23 -13.90 -0.04
CA GLU A 52 0.38 -15.02 -0.97
C GLU A 52 -0.22 -14.76 -2.36
N SER A 53 -0.91 -13.64 -2.57
CA SER A 53 -1.46 -13.29 -3.88
C SER A 53 -0.35 -13.00 -4.89
N GLU A 54 -0.51 -13.47 -6.14
CA GLU A 54 0.44 -13.19 -7.23
C GLU A 54 0.65 -11.69 -7.48
N SER A 55 -0.35 -10.85 -7.14
CA SER A 55 -0.25 -9.39 -7.23
C SER A 55 0.83 -8.78 -6.33
N PHE A 56 1.30 -9.51 -5.32
CA PHE A 56 2.36 -9.08 -4.40
C PHE A 56 3.66 -9.88 -4.58
N SER A 57 3.87 -10.55 -5.71
CA SER A 57 5.14 -11.25 -5.98
C SER A 57 6.30 -10.26 -6.08
N ASP A 58 7.39 -10.52 -5.34
CA ASP A 58 8.63 -9.74 -5.37
C ASP A 58 9.63 -10.24 -6.44
N LYS A 59 9.19 -11.12 -7.34
CA LYS A 59 10.04 -11.67 -8.39
C LYS A 59 10.51 -10.55 -9.32
N GLY A 60 11.82 -10.30 -9.33
CA GLY A 60 12.45 -9.25 -10.14
C GLY A 60 12.63 -7.92 -9.41
N PHE A 61 12.25 -7.82 -8.12
CA PHE A 61 12.49 -6.64 -7.30
C PHE A 61 13.93 -6.58 -6.77
N GLY A 62 14.43 -5.36 -6.63
CA GLY A 62 15.68 -5.07 -5.92
C GLY A 62 15.50 -5.12 -4.40
N PRO A 63 16.53 -4.77 -3.62
CA PRO A 63 16.37 -4.59 -2.18
C PRO A 63 15.44 -3.40 -1.87
N PRO A 64 14.76 -3.40 -0.70
CA PRO A 64 13.93 -2.29 -0.28
C PRO A 64 14.69 -0.95 -0.24
N PRO A 65 14.01 0.19 -0.48
CA PRO A 65 14.65 1.51 -0.47
C PRO A 65 15.20 1.88 0.92
N LYS A 66 16.44 2.41 0.97
CA LYS A 66 17.15 2.72 2.23
C LYS A 66 16.51 3.80 3.10
N ASN A 67 15.67 4.66 2.52
CA ASN A 67 15.09 5.82 3.19
C ASN A 67 13.66 5.55 3.72
N GLY A 68 13.16 4.31 3.57
CA GLY A 68 11.89 3.90 4.14
C GLY A 68 11.95 3.84 5.67
N LYS A 69 10.78 3.87 6.33
CA LYS A 69 10.72 3.58 7.76
C LYS A 69 11.16 2.13 7.98
N GLU A 70 12.39 1.93 8.42
CA GLU A 70 12.82 0.65 8.94
C GLU A 70 11.90 0.31 10.14
N ASN A 71 11.44 -0.94 10.22
CA ASN A 71 10.48 -1.50 11.19
C ASN A 71 9.00 -1.45 10.78
N VAL A 72 8.62 -2.28 9.80
CA VAL A 72 7.23 -2.79 9.73
C VAL A 72 7.01 -3.64 10.98
N LYS A 73 6.18 -3.16 11.91
CA LYS A 73 5.68 -4.02 12.98
C LYS A 73 4.60 -4.92 12.40
N VAL A 74 5.01 -6.11 11.97
CA VAL A 74 4.09 -7.16 11.58
C VAL A 74 3.29 -7.60 12.81
N HIS A 75 1.99 -7.29 12.81
CA HIS A 75 1.04 -7.80 13.80
C HIS A 75 0.12 -8.79 13.10
N GLY A 76 0.23 -10.07 13.46
CA GLY A 76 -0.58 -11.15 12.87
C GLY A 76 0.12 -12.51 12.99
N LYS A 77 -0.66 -13.58 13.12
CA LYS A 77 -0.13 -14.95 12.99
C LYS A 77 0.01 -15.26 11.50
N ASN A 78 1.12 -15.88 11.09
CA ASN A 78 1.41 -16.28 9.69
C ASN A 78 1.57 -15.13 8.69
N PHE A 79 2.09 -13.99 9.11
CA PHE A 79 2.41 -12.89 8.20
C PHE A 79 3.92 -12.72 8.09
N THR A 80 4.44 -12.70 6.87
CA THR A 80 5.88 -12.47 6.58
C THR A 80 5.99 -11.41 5.50
N GLY A 81 6.87 -10.42 5.69
CA GLY A 81 7.17 -9.43 4.66
C GLY A 81 8.05 -10.02 3.56
N ASN A 82 7.81 -9.61 2.33
CA ASN A 82 8.69 -9.80 1.17
C ASN A 82 9.66 -8.61 1.02
N LYS A 83 10.49 -8.64 -0.04
CA LYS A 83 11.49 -7.59 -0.32
C LYS A 83 10.87 -6.30 -0.85
#